data_AF-L7M9J3-F1
#
_entry.id   AF-L7M9J3-F1
#
_cell.length_a   1.000
_cell.length_b   1.000
_cell.length_c   1.000
_cell.angle_alpha   90.00
_cell.angle_beta   90.00
_cell.angle_gamma   90.00
#
_symmetry.space_group_name_H-M   'P 1'
#
loop_
_entity.id
_entity.type
_entity.pdbx_description
1 polymer ?
#
loop_
_entity_poly.entity_id
_entity_poly.type
_entity_poly.pdbx_seq_one_letter_code
_entity_poly.pdbx_strand_id
1 'polypeptide(L)'
;MRLILLGLLAFCVFVVFNTSPSEGDIIVPGNSTDEVVLVGYSADLKQENWSCIKSRYNGTEGDWVKRTLEYRLKEGNINQDVKMHIKIKLWKYRDVLELDKQSWLRRLTYGSNKYLIRYYDNKSLVMSNFIQNISVLEPCSFWVKTQYLNSITELANDTFRYLCRNATFVGYDTEACKDRFLTG
;
A
#
# COMPACT_ATOMS: atom_id res chain seq x y z
N MET A 1 40.16 44.40 -0.25
CA MET A 1 38.69 44.26 -0.40
C MET A 1 38.31 43.71 -1.78
N ARG A 2 38.63 42.44 -2.08
CA ARG A 2 38.20 41.76 -3.33
C ARG A 2 37.69 40.33 -3.12
N LEU A 3 37.87 39.75 -1.92
CA LEU A 3 37.45 38.39 -1.58
C LEU A 3 36.00 38.30 -1.08
N ILE A 4 35.37 39.42 -0.70
CA ILE A 4 33.99 39.43 -0.18
C ILE A 4 32.95 39.36 -1.32
N LEU A 5 33.30 39.80 -2.54
CA LEU A 5 32.38 39.77 -3.69
C LEU A 5 32.14 38.36 -4.25
N LEU A 6 33.11 37.45 -4.14
CA LEU A 6 32.97 36.08 -4.67
C LEU A 6 32.06 35.20 -3.80
N GLY A 7 32.00 35.43 -2.48
CA GLY A 7 31.13 34.68 -1.57
C GLY A 7 29.65 34.99 -1.74
N LEU A 8 29.30 36.24 -2.06
CA LEU A 8 27.90 36.66 -2.30
C LEU A 8 27.34 36.09 -3.60
N LEU A 9 28.18 35.92 -4.63
CA LEU A 9 27.77 35.31 -5.91
C LEU A 9 27.42 33.82 -5.77
N ALA A 10 28.12 33.07 -4.92
CA ALA A 10 27.83 31.65 -4.69
C ALA A 10 26.48 31.44 -3.96
N PHE A 11 26.10 32.34 -3.05
CA PHE A 11 24.81 32.28 -2.36
C PHE A 11 23.62 32.61 -3.28
N CYS A 12 23.80 33.51 -4.25
CA CYS A 12 22.76 33.81 -5.25
C CYS A 12 22.48 32.62 -6.17
N VAL A 13 23.46 31.77 -6.47
CA VAL A 13 23.23 30.56 -7.30
C VAL A 13 22.33 29.56 -6.57
N PHE A 14 22.45 29.38 -5.25
CA PHE A 14 21.57 28.49 -4.48
C PHE A 14 20.12 28.98 -4.35
N VAL A 15 19.90 30.31 -4.38
CA VAL A 15 18.55 30.90 -4.26
C VAL A 15 17.81 30.95 -5.61
N VAL A 16 18.53 30.97 -6.74
CA VAL A 16 17.92 31.07 -8.08
C VAL A 16 17.54 29.71 -8.67
N PHE A 17 18.06 28.60 -8.15
CA PHE A 17 17.46 27.28 -8.37
C PHE A 17 16.22 27.08 -7.49
N ASN A 18 15.26 28.02 -7.59
CA ASN A 18 13.85 27.69 -7.42
C ASN A 18 13.45 26.79 -8.59
N THR A 19 13.93 25.55 -8.58
CA THR A 19 13.24 24.47 -9.25
C THR A 19 11.87 24.46 -8.63
N SER A 20 10.88 25.02 -9.33
CA SER A 20 9.48 24.77 -9.04
C SER A 20 9.37 23.26 -8.85
N PRO A 21 9.07 22.74 -7.66
CA PRO A 21 8.82 21.32 -7.53
C PRO A 21 7.68 21.07 -8.50
N SER A 22 7.96 20.33 -9.60
CA SER A 22 6.87 19.80 -10.40
C SER A 22 6.03 19.03 -9.40
N GLU A 23 4.77 19.42 -9.22
CA GLU A 23 3.81 18.66 -8.44
C GLU A 23 3.60 17.33 -9.16
N GLY A 24 4.55 16.41 -8.98
CA GLY A 24 4.43 15.04 -9.40
C GLY A 24 3.39 14.40 -8.49
N ASP A 25 2.41 13.75 -9.08
CA ASP A 25 1.49 12.94 -8.30
C ASP A 25 2.28 11.88 -7.54
N ILE A 26 2.03 11.79 -6.25
CA ILE A 26 2.62 10.76 -5.39
C ILE A 26 2.04 9.41 -5.86
N ILE A 27 2.86 8.61 -6.55
CA ILE A 27 2.48 7.27 -7.00
C ILE A 27 2.67 6.31 -5.83
N VAL A 28 1.54 5.90 -5.26
CA VAL A 28 1.46 4.88 -4.22
C VAL A 28 0.81 3.64 -4.84
N PRO A 29 1.23 2.40 -4.53
CA PRO A 29 0.59 1.21 -5.08
C PRO A 29 -0.95 1.21 -4.96
N GLY A 30 -1.49 1.81 -3.89
CA GLY A 30 -2.92 2.04 -3.71
C GLY A 30 -3.58 2.85 -4.85
N ASN A 31 -3.04 4.01 -5.25
CA ASN A 31 -3.63 4.83 -6.33
C ASN A 31 -3.15 4.45 -7.74
N SER A 32 -2.23 3.49 -7.87
CA SER A 32 -1.74 3.05 -9.18
C SER A 32 -2.77 2.21 -9.95
N THR A 33 -2.62 2.18 -11.27
CA THR A 33 -3.39 1.28 -12.15
C THR A 33 -2.94 -0.18 -12.07
N ASP A 34 -1.78 -0.42 -11.45
CA ASP A 34 -1.20 -1.76 -11.32
C ASP A 34 -2.02 -2.64 -10.36
N GLU A 35 -1.98 -3.95 -10.59
CA GLU A 35 -2.43 -4.94 -9.61
C GLU A 35 -1.46 -4.96 -8.42
N VAL A 36 -2.01 -4.98 -7.21
CA VAL A 36 -1.23 -5.10 -5.97
C VAL A 36 -1.67 -6.32 -5.19
N VAL A 37 -0.72 -7.02 -4.58
CA VAL A 37 -0.95 -8.26 -3.84
C VAL A 37 -0.48 -8.12 -2.41
N LEU A 38 -1.15 -8.80 -1.48
CA LEU A 38 -0.74 -8.86 -0.08
C LEU A 38 0.41 -9.87 0.06
N VAL A 39 1.57 -9.41 0.54
CA VAL A 39 2.78 -10.25 0.71
C VAL A 39 3.17 -10.43 2.18
N GLY A 40 2.58 -9.66 3.07
CA GLY A 40 2.85 -9.74 4.51
C GLY A 40 1.79 -9.06 5.34
N TYR A 41 1.67 -9.51 6.59
CA TYR A 41 0.78 -8.93 7.58
C TYR A 41 1.28 -9.20 8.99
N SER A 42 0.81 -8.43 9.97
CA SER A 42 0.97 -8.76 11.39
C SER A 42 0.20 -10.02 11.72
N ALA A 43 0.79 -10.95 12.48
CA ALA A 43 0.18 -12.26 12.80
C ALA A 43 -1.27 -12.16 13.32
N ASP A 44 -1.57 -11.11 14.08
CA ASP A 44 -2.88 -10.80 14.64
C ASP A 44 -3.97 -10.56 13.56
N LEU A 45 -3.57 -10.25 12.33
CA LEU A 45 -4.44 -10.05 11.17
C LEU A 45 -4.62 -11.33 10.33
N LYS A 46 -4.01 -12.45 10.72
CA LYS A 46 -4.11 -13.72 9.99
C LYS A 46 -5.57 -14.17 9.89
N GLN A 47 -5.99 -14.44 8.66
CA GLN A 47 -7.27 -15.09 8.36
C GLN A 47 -6.97 -16.47 7.78
N GLU A 48 -7.16 -17.54 8.57
CA GLU A 48 -6.65 -18.88 8.22
C GLU A 48 -7.21 -19.45 6.91
N ASN A 49 -8.42 -19.03 6.55
CA ASN A 49 -9.10 -19.50 5.35
C ASN A 49 -8.92 -18.58 4.14
N TRP A 50 -8.13 -17.50 4.24
CA TRP A 50 -7.99 -16.53 3.17
C TRP A 50 -6.62 -16.70 2.50
N SER A 51 -6.62 -16.68 1.17
CA SER A 51 -5.41 -16.78 0.35
C SER A 51 -5.55 -15.93 -0.91
N CYS A 52 -4.46 -15.77 -1.66
CA CYS A 52 -4.47 -15.09 -2.96
C CYS A 52 -5.06 -13.67 -2.94
N ILE A 53 -4.86 -12.94 -1.83
CA ILE A 53 -5.41 -11.59 -1.64
C ILE A 53 -4.70 -10.62 -2.58
N LYS A 54 -5.46 -10.03 -3.50
CA LYS A 54 -4.99 -9.05 -4.48
C LYS A 54 -6.02 -7.96 -4.72
N SER A 55 -5.57 -6.82 -5.23
CA SER A 55 -6.42 -5.68 -5.55
C SER A 55 -6.13 -5.15 -6.94
N ARG A 56 -7.16 -5.09 -7.78
CA ARG A 56 -7.11 -4.62 -9.17
C ARG A 56 -7.76 -3.26 -9.32
N TYR A 57 -7.18 -2.39 -10.12
CA TYR A 57 -7.76 -1.09 -10.44
C TYR A 57 -8.96 -1.24 -11.37
N ASN A 58 -10.04 -0.49 -11.12
CA ASN A 58 -11.26 -0.48 -11.93
C ASN A 58 -11.61 0.91 -12.49
N GLY A 59 -10.91 1.97 -12.10
CA GLY A 59 -11.26 3.34 -12.48
C GLY A 59 -11.14 4.33 -11.32
N THR A 60 -11.60 5.55 -11.57
CA THR A 60 -11.69 6.62 -10.57
C THR A 60 -13.09 7.21 -10.53
N GLU A 61 -13.41 7.90 -9.43
CA GLU A 61 -14.63 8.69 -9.24
C GLU A 61 -14.31 9.89 -8.34
N GLY A 62 -14.03 11.03 -8.96
CA GLY A 62 -13.40 12.16 -8.26
C GLY A 62 -12.07 11.74 -7.65
N ASP A 63 -11.88 12.00 -6.35
CA ASP A 63 -10.66 11.63 -5.62
C ASP A 63 -10.59 10.15 -5.20
N TRP A 64 -11.63 9.36 -5.50
CA TRP A 64 -11.69 7.96 -5.11
C TRP A 64 -11.18 7.06 -6.22
N VAL A 65 -10.26 6.17 -5.88
CA VAL A 65 -9.80 5.08 -6.74
C VAL A 65 -10.69 3.87 -6.48
N LYS A 66 -11.35 3.40 -7.54
CA LYS A 66 -12.16 2.18 -7.51
C LYS A 66 -11.25 0.98 -7.73
N ARG A 67 -11.34 -0.01 -6.85
CA ARG A 67 -10.60 -1.26 -6.98
C ARG A 67 -11.50 -2.47 -6.75
N THR A 68 -11.17 -3.61 -7.33
CA THR A 68 -11.69 -4.92 -6.92
C THR A 68 -10.67 -5.58 -6.01
N LEU A 69 -11.04 -5.86 -4.76
CA LEU A 69 -10.32 -6.79 -3.90
C LEU A 69 -10.77 -8.22 -4.26
N GLU A 70 -9.82 -9.07 -4.63
CA GLU A 70 -10.04 -10.47 -4.95
C GLU A 70 -9.26 -11.33 -3.95
N TYR A 71 -9.87 -12.40 -3.46
CA TYR A 71 -9.23 -13.35 -2.56
C TYR A 71 -9.92 -14.71 -2.69
N ARG A 72 -9.23 -15.75 -2.23
CA ARG A 72 -9.74 -17.12 -2.23
C ARG A 72 -10.02 -17.56 -0.80
N LEU A 73 -11.28 -17.92 -0.55
CA LEU A 73 -11.76 -18.45 0.72
C LEU A 73 -11.74 -19.98 0.67
N LYS A 74 -11.17 -20.62 1.69
CA LYS A 74 -11.24 -22.07 1.88
C LYS A 74 -12.37 -22.41 2.85
N GLU A 75 -13.38 -23.13 2.36
CA GLU A 75 -14.49 -23.64 3.18
C GLU A 75 -14.54 -25.17 3.05
N GLY A 76 -14.07 -25.85 4.10
CA GLY A 76 -13.82 -27.29 4.07
C GLY A 76 -12.79 -27.67 2.99
N ASN A 77 -13.21 -28.44 2.01
CA ASN A 77 -12.38 -28.88 0.87
C ASN A 77 -12.58 -28.03 -0.39
N ILE A 78 -13.40 -26.98 -0.32
CA ILE A 78 -13.74 -26.13 -1.47
C ILE A 78 -12.98 -24.82 -1.35
N ASN A 79 -12.38 -24.41 -2.46
CA ASN A 79 -11.81 -23.08 -2.62
C ASN A 79 -12.77 -22.23 -3.44
N GLN A 80 -13.23 -21.11 -2.88
CA GLN A 80 -14.10 -20.16 -3.54
C GLN A 80 -13.34 -18.86 -3.81
N ASP A 81 -13.30 -18.43 -5.07
CA ASP A 81 -12.78 -17.11 -5.43
C ASP A 81 -13.86 -16.06 -5.17
N VAL A 82 -13.53 -15.05 -4.35
CA VAL A 82 -14.43 -13.98 -3.91
C VAL A 82 -13.92 -12.66 -4.45
N LYS A 83 -14.85 -11.81 -4.90
CA LYS A 83 -14.56 -10.46 -5.39
C LYS A 83 -15.38 -9.44 -4.63
N MET A 84 -14.75 -8.33 -4.26
CA MET A 84 -15.38 -7.22 -3.57
C MET A 84 -14.94 -5.90 -4.19
N HIS A 85 -15.91 -5.04 -4.51
CA HIS A 85 -15.61 -3.69 -4.96
C HIS A 85 -15.35 -2.78 -3.76
N ILE A 86 -14.23 -2.06 -3.80
CA ILE A 86 -13.83 -1.08 -2.79
C ILE A 86 -13.53 0.25 -3.47
N LYS A 87 -13.74 1.34 -2.74
CA LYS A 87 -13.28 2.67 -3.09
C LYS A 87 -12.26 3.10 -2.05
N ILE A 88 -11.12 3.61 -2.51
CA ILE A 88 -10.04 4.09 -1.66
C ILE A 88 -9.69 5.53 -2.01
N LYS A 89 -9.38 6.35 -1.02
CA LYS A 89 -8.90 7.72 -1.19
C LYS A 89 -7.56 7.88 -0.49
N LEU A 90 -6.58 8.37 -1.23
CA LEU A 90 -5.27 8.73 -0.70
C LEU A 90 -5.27 10.23 -0.45
N TRP A 91 -5.10 10.63 0.81
CA TRP A 91 -5.10 12.04 1.17
C TRP A 91 -3.74 12.67 0.87
N LYS A 92 -3.71 13.58 -0.12
CA LYS A 92 -2.53 14.40 -0.44
C LYS A 92 -2.04 15.04 0.88
N TYR A 93 -0.77 14.80 1.23
CA TYR A 93 -0.10 15.33 2.43
C TYR A 93 -0.54 14.80 3.80
N ARG A 94 -1.31 13.72 3.90
CA ARG A 94 -1.73 13.17 5.22
C ARG A 94 -1.28 11.76 5.52
N ASP A 95 -0.46 11.12 4.68
CA ASP A 95 -0.02 9.72 4.83
C ASP A 95 -1.15 8.78 5.25
N VAL A 96 -2.36 8.99 4.71
CA VAL A 96 -3.56 8.25 5.10
C VAL A 96 -4.26 7.72 3.88
N LEU A 97 -4.57 6.42 3.93
CA LEU A 97 -5.47 5.75 3.01
C LEU A 97 -6.83 5.58 3.70
N GLU A 98 -7.88 6.10 3.07
CA GLU A 98 -9.26 5.97 3.51
C GLU A 98 -10.03 4.99 2.62
N LEU A 99 -10.74 4.05 3.23
CA LEU A 99 -11.74 3.20 2.59
C LEU A 99 -13.10 3.87 2.70
N ASP A 100 -13.92 3.73 1.66
CA ASP A 100 -15.31 4.18 1.71
C ASP A 100 -16.08 3.51 2.87
N LYS A 101 -16.87 4.32 3.59
CA LYS A 101 -17.53 3.94 4.85
C LYS A 101 -18.52 2.77 4.69
N GLN A 102 -19.02 2.58 3.47
CA GLN A 102 -19.94 1.51 3.12
C GLN A 102 -19.24 0.19 2.74
N SER A 103 -17.91 0.12 2.85
CA SER A 103 -17.17 -1.09 2.48
C SER A 103 -17.53 -2.29 3.37
N TRP A 104 -18.06 -3.35 2.74
CA TRP A 104 -18.27 -4.65 3.37
C TRP A 104 -16.99 -5.23 3.97
N LEU A 105 -15.83 -4.85 3.45
CA LEU A 105 -14.52 -5.27 3.95
C LEU A 105 -14.35 -4.96 5.43
N ARG A 106 -14.82 -3.80 5.89
CA ARG A 106 -14.77 -3.41 7.30
C ARG A 106 -15.55 -4.35 8.19
N ARG A 107 -16.73 -4.78 7.73
CA ARG A 107 -17.60 -5.70 8.48
C ARG A 107 -17.01 -7.10 8.52
N LEU A 108 -16.38 -7.55 7.43
CA LEU A 108 -15.79 -8.88 7.33
C LEU A 108 -14.48 -9.01 8.11
N THR A 109 -13.64 -7.98 8.08
CA THR A 109 -12.29 -8.03 8.66
C THR A 109 -12.18 -7.39 10.04
N TYR A 110 -13.26 -6.75 10.52
CA TYR A 110 -13.24 -5.83 11.66
C TYR A 110 -12.18 -4.73 11.53
N GLY A 111 -11.78 -4.41 10.30
CA GLY A 111 -10.77 -3.42 9.98
C GLY A 111 -11.23 -1.98 10.20
N SER A 112 -10.32 -1.04 9.99
CA SER A 112 -10.60 0.39 10.01
C SER A 112 -11.09 0.89 8.66
N ASN A 113 -11.74 2.06 8.63
CA ASN A 113 -11.95 2.81 7.39
C ASN A 113 -10.77 3.71 7.04
N LYS A 114 -9.81 3.89 7.94
CA LYS A 114 -8.64 4.73 7.70
C LYS A 114 -7.39 4.02 8.20
N TYR A 115 -6.36 4.04 7.37
CA TYR A 115 -5.07 3.41 7.62
C TYR A 115 -3.97 4.45 7.48
N LEU A 116 -3.00 4.36 8.37
CA LEU A 116 -1.78 5.16 8.31
C LEU A 116 -0.81 4.48 7.35
N ILE A 117 -0.27 5.23 6.40
CA ILE A 117 0.78 4.79 5.49
C ILE A 117 2.10 4.90 6.23
N ARG A 118 2.74 3.76 6.45
CA ARG A 118 4.02 3.67 7.16
C ARG A 118 5.21 3.81 6.22
N TYR A 119 5.02 3.32 5.00
CA TYR A 119 6.02 3.34 3.95
C TYR A 119 5.33 3.20 2.61
N TYR A 120 5.85 3.88 1.60
CA TYR A 120 5.55 3.57 0.22
C TYR A 120 6.74 3.89 -0.68
N ASP A 121 6.84 3.15 -1.77
CA ASP A 121 7.62 3.51 -2.94
C ASP A 121 6.80 3.16 -4.20
N ASN A 122 7.40 3.24 -5.38
CA ASN A 122 6.70 2.93 -6.63
C ASN A 122 6.29 1.44 -6.78
N LYS A 123 6.71 0.56 -5.87
CA LYS A 123 6.49 -0.90 -5.89
C LYS A 123 5.67 -1.40 -4.69
N SER A 124 5.86 -0.77 -3.54
CA SER A 124 5.56 -1.30 -2.21
C SER A 124 4.75 -0.33 -1.37
N LEU A 125 3.88 -0.86 -0.52
CA LEU A 125 3.03 -0.09 0.38
C LEU A 125 2.88 -0.84 1.70
N VAL A 126 3.29 -0.21 2.80
CA VAL A 126 3.06 -0.71 4.16
C VAL A 126 2.06 0.21 4.85
N MET A 127 0.99 -0.39 5.38
CA MET A 127 -0.08 0.34 6.05
C MET A 127 -0.38 -0.29 7.41
N SER A 128 -0.74 0.53 8.38
CA SER A 128 -1.18 0.08 9.70
C SER A 128 -2.48 0.75 10.13
N ASN A 129 -3.04 0.26 11.24
CA ASN A 129 -3.98 1.07 12.01
C ASN A 129 -3.30 2.36 12.50
N PHE A 130 -4.11 3.35 12.88
CA PHE A 130 -3.58 4.57 13.51
C PHE A 130 -2.88 4.23 14.82
N ILE A 131 -1.77 4.91 15.08
CA ILE A 131 -1.00 4.77 16.32
C ILE A 131 -1.89 5.22 17.48
N GLN A 132 -2.22 4.28 18.37
CA GLN A 132 -2.94 4.60 19.60
C GLN A 132 -1.96 4.91 20.74
N ASN A 133 -0.79 4.26 20.72
CA ASN A 133 0.27 4.44 21.71
C ASN A 133 1.64 4.35 21.03
N ILE A 134 2.49 5.36 21.22
CA ILE A 134 3.84 5.43 20.63
C ILE A 134 4.76 4.29 21.08
N SER A 135 4.51 3.71 22.25
CA SER A 135 5.30 2.62 22.81
C SER A 135 4.89 1.24 22.28
N VAL A 136 3.86 1.18 21.43
CA VAL A 136 3.30 -0.07 20.94
C VAL A 136 3.23 -0.06 19.41
N LEU A 137 3.82 -1.07 18.78
CA LEU A 137 3.69 -1.24 17.34
C LEU A 137 2.26 -1.61 16.97
N GLU A 138 1.73 -1.01 15.91
CA GLU A 138 0.39 -1.32 15.40
C GLU A 138 0.44 -2.54 14.46
N PRO A 139 -0.65 -3.30 14.33
CA PRO A 139 -0.79 -4.28 13.27
C PRO A 139 -0.73 -3.62 11.88
N CYS A 140 -0.03 -4.27 10.94
CA CYS A 140 0.16 -3.78 9.58
C CYS A 140 -0.20 -4.81 8.51
N SER A 141 -0.34 -4.30 7.28
CA SER A 141 -0.36 -5.06 6.04
C SER A 141 0.72 -4.53 5.08
N PHE A 142 1.32 -5.44 4.30
CA PHE A 142 2.36 -5.16 3.33
C PHE A 142 1.91 -5.60 1.94
N TRP A 143 1.83 -4.64 1.03
CA TRP A 143 1.33 -4.79 -0.32
C TRP A 143 2.41 -4.45 -1.35
N VAL A 144 2.46 -5.21 -2.43
CA VAL A 144 3.46 -5.05 -3.49
C VAL A 144 2.77 -5.18 -4.84
N LYS A 145 3.16 -4.38 -5.85
CA LYS A 145 2.66 -4.57 -7.21
C LYS A 145 3.13 -5.89 -7.78
N THR A 146 2.25 -6.64 -8.44
CA THR A 146 2.53 -8.03 -8.88
C THR A 146 3.82 -8.15 -9.69
N GLN A 147 4.11 -7.22 -10.61
CA GLN A 147 5.34 -7.22 -11.41
C GLN A 147 6.65 -7.04 -10.63
N TYR A 148 6.59 -6.64 -9.36
CA TYR A 148 7.76 -6.37 -8.52
C TYR A 148 7.95 -7.38 -7.38
N LEU A 149 7.22 -8.50 -7.36
CA LEU A 149 7.34 -9.53 -6.31
C LEU A 149 8.78 -10.03 -6.10
N ASN A 150 9.58 -10.12 -7.16
CA ASN A 150 10.98 -10.56 -7.10
C ASN A 150 11.98 -9.40 -6.89
N SER A 151 11.50 -8.18 -6.66
CA SER A 151 12.33 -6.97 -6.55
C SER A 151 11.84 -5.99 -5.48
N ILE A 152 11.27 -6.56 -4.41
CA ILE A 152 10.88 -5.82 -3.20
C ILE A 152 12.13 -5.16 -2.63
N THR A 153 12.04 -3.87 -2.34
CA THR A 153 13.17 -3.11 -1.80
C THR A 153 13.47 -3.55 -0.37
N GLU A 154 14.76 -3.59 -0.02
CA GLU A 154 15.21 -3.91 1.35
C GLU A 154 14.57 -2.95 2.35
N LEU A 155 14.52 -1.65 2.02
CA LEU A 155 13.88 -0.63 2.84
C LEU A 155 12.38 -0.92 3.12
N ALA A 156 11.61 -1.39 2.13
CA ALA A 156 10.21 -1.75 2.34
C ALA A 156 10.07 -2.92 3.33
N ASN A 157 10.90 -3.95 3.14
CA ASN A 157 10.89 -5.15 3.97
C ASN A 157 11.35 -4.84 5.41
N ASP A 158 12.41 -4.05 5.58
CA ASP A 158 12.91 -3.61 6.88
C ASP A 158 11.89 -2.74 7.60
N THR A 159 11.25 -1.82 6.87
CA THR A 159 10.20 -0.97 7.45
C THR A 159 9.01 -1.81 7.92
N PHE A 160 8.60 -2.81 7.12
CA PHE A 160 7.55 -3.75 7.54
C PHE A 160 7.96 -4.54 8.79
N ARG A 161 9.18 -5.07 8.85
CA ARG A 161 9.65 -5.85 10.01
C ARG A 161 9.78 -5.02 11.28
N TYR A 162 10.22 -3.77 11.16
CA TYR A 162 10.54 -2.91 12.29
C TYR A 162 9.32 -2.15 12.84
N LEU A 163 8.41 -1.69 11.96
CA LEU A 163 7.27 -0.86 12.37
C LEU A 163 5.99 -1.65 12.65
N CYS A 164 5.97 -2.94 12.35
CA CYS A 164 4.75 -3.74 12.44
C CYS A 164 4.86 -4.81 13.51
N ARG A 165 3.83 -4.87 14.36
CA ARG A 165 3.75 -5.89 15.41
C ARG A 165 3.73 -7.28 14.78
N ASN A 166 4.57 -8.20 15.26
CA ASN A 166 4.56 -9.60 14.83
C ASN A 166 4.53 -9.76 13.30
N ALA A 167 5.34 -8.97 12.60
CA ALA A 167 5.38 -8.94 11.14
C ALA A 167 5.68 -10.33 10.56
N THR A 168 4.78 -10.83 9.71
CA THR A 168 4.91 -12.12 9.05
C THR A 168 4.90 -11.91 7.54
N PHE A 169 5.99 -12.30 6.88
CA PHE A 169 6.08 -12.29 5.42
C PHE A 169 5.58 -13.63 4.89
N VAL A 170 4.53 -13.60 4.07
CA VAL A 170 3.87 -14.80 3.52
C VAL A 170 4.13 -14.98 2.03
N GLY A 171 4.65 -13.94 1.36
CA GLY A 171 4.85 -13.94 -0.09
C GLY A 171 3.54 -14.00 -0.87
N TYR A 172 3.65 -14.20 -2.18
CA TYR A 172 2.51 -14.38 -3.07
C TYR A 172 2.91 -15.29 -4.22
N ASP A 173 2.27 -16.46 -4.32
CA ASP A 173 2.51 -17.41 -5.41
C ASP A 173 1.58 -17.07 -6.58
N THR A 174 2.13 -16.45 -7.63
CA THR A 174 1.36 -16.05 -8.81
C THR A 174 0.77 -17.24 -9.54
N GLU A 175 1.45 -18.39 -9.58
CA GLU A 175 0.97 -19.58 -10.29
C GLU A 175 -0.18 -20.24 -9.53
N ALA A 176 -0.05 -20.42 -8.22
CA ALA A 176 -1.12 -20.97 -7.38
C ALA A 176 -2.35 -20.04 -7.32
N CYS A 177 -2.13 -18.73 -7.44
CA CYS A 177 -3.16 -17.69 -7.37
C CYS A 177 -3.66 -17.18 -8.72
N LYS A 178 -3.31 -17.86 -9.84
CA LYS A 178 -3.95 -17.60 -11.13
C LYS A 178 -5.47 -17.81 -11.02
N ASP A 179 -6.20 -16.92 -11.69
CA ASP A 179 -7.64 -17.02 -11.81
C ASP A 179 -7.97 -18.30 -12.57
N ARG A 180 -8.76 -19.21 -11.98
CA ARG A 180 -9.08 -20.50 -12.60
C ARG A 180 -10.19 -20.41 -13.65
N PHE A 181 -10.49 -19.21 -14.15
CA PHE A 181 -11.58 -18.97 -15.08
C PHE A 181 -11.15 -18.04 -16.22
N LEU A 182 -10.58 -18.63 -17.29
CA LEU A 182 -10.64 -18.12 -18.67
C LEU A 182 -10.46 -19.30 -19.66
N THR A 183 -11.47 -20.16 -19.75
CA THR A 183 -11.84 -20.85 -21.01
C THR A 183 -13.36 -20.97 -21.01
N GLY A 184 -14.02 -20.02 -21.66
CA GLY A 184 -15.46 -19.95 -21.91
C GLY A 184 -15.71 -18.88 -22.94
#